data_AF-A0A959DH59-F1
#
_entry.id   AF-A0A959DH59-F1
#
_cell.length_a   1.000
_cell.length_b   1.000
_cell.length_c   1.000
_cell.angle_alpha   90.00
_cell.angle_beta   90.00
_cell.angle_gamma   90.00
#
_symmetry.space_group_name_H-M   'P 1'
#
loop_
_entity.id
_entity.type
_entity.pdbx_description
1 polymer ?
#
loop_
_entity_poly.entity_id
_entity_poly.type
_entity_poly.pdbx_seq_one_letter_code
_entity_poly.pdbx_strand_id
1 'polypeptide(L)'
;AAGDGSQKAPALRLTDFVEGRLSQSLPGSSYIPGLYPAPLYELLPPAVYRRLREGVREFGRKMKGYFTEEANVIGTESRTSAPVRIPRNRETCMHEDVPGLFPAGEGAGYAGGIISAAMDGQNVARAVGRFVGVEC
;
A
#
# COMPACT_ATOMS: atom_id res chain seq x y z
N ALA A 1 6.99 -2.67 15.99
CA ALA A 1 7.75 -1.61 16.67
C ALA A 1 6.87 -0.58 17.41
N ALA A 2 5.59 -0.38 17.04
CA ALA A 2 4.68 0.51 17.79
C ALA A 2 3.45 -0.17 18.39
N GLY A 3 3.20 -1.46 18.11
CA GLY A 3 2.01 -2.16 18.58
C GLY A 3 1.88 -2.13 20.10
N ASP A 4 0.68 -1.82 20.59
CA ASP A 4 0.32 -1.84 22.02
C ASP A 4 -0.05 -3.25 22.53
N GLY A 5 0.28 -4.29 21.74
CA GLY A 5 -0.13 -5.67 21.99
C GLY A 5 -1.54 -6.01 21.50
N SER A 6 -2.32 -5.02 21.05
CA SER A 6 -3.62 -5.23 20.42
C SER A 6 -3.53 -5.21 18.88
N GLN A 7 -4.69 -5.35 18.23
CA GLN A 7 -4.85 -5.17 16.77
C GLN A 7 -5.21 -3.73 16.40
N LYS A 8 -5.25 -2.80 17.36
CA LYS A 8 -5.49 -1.39 17.06
C LYS A 8 -4.38 -0.82 16.19
N ALA A 9 -4.67 0.22 15.43
CA ALA A 9 -3.68 0.89 14.60
C ALA A 9 -3.11 2.13 15.32
N PRO A 10 -1.78 2.36 15.24
CA PRO A 10 -1.18 3.60 15.73
C PRO A 10 -1.69 4.77 14.88
N ALA A 11 -2.03 5.89 15.51
CA ALA A 11 -2.56 7.05 14.80
C ALA A 11 -2.24 8.38 15.49
N LEU A 12 -2.39 9.47 14.74
CA LEU A 12 -2.39 10.85 15.21
C LEU A 12 -3.54 11.62 14.56
N ARG A 13 -4.04 12.67 15.19
CA ARG A 13 -4.82 13.69 14.46
C ARG A 13 -3.97 14.30 13.35
N LEU A 14 -4.60 14.68 12.25
CA LEU A 14 -3.90 15.20 11.08
C LEU A 14 -3.07 16.44 11.39
N THR A 15 -3.59 17.33 12.21
CA THR A 15 -2.90 18.54 12.68
C THR A 15 -1.70 18.19 13.58
N ASP A 16 -1.87 17.28 14.54
CA ASP A 16 -0.81 16.80 15.42
C ASP A 16 0.29 16.06 14.63
N PHE A 17 -0.07 15.28 13.61
CA PHE A 17 0.87 14.68 12.67
C PHE A 17 1.66 15.74 11.88
N VAL A 18 1.00 16.80 11.43
CA VAL A 18 1.68 17.91 10.74
C VAL A 18 2.58 18.71 11.69
N GLU A 19 2.24 18.79 12.97
CA GLU A 19 3.02 19.54 13.97
C GLU A 19 4.07 18.68 14.70
N GLY A 20 4.05 17.36 14.52
CA GLY A 20 4.97 16.44 15.21
C GLY A 20 4.71 16.34 16.70
N ARG A 21 3.43 16.32 17.10
CA ARG A 21 3.00 16.18 18.48
C ARG A 21 2.18 14.91 18.67
N LEU A 22 2.18 14.38 19.89
CA LEU A 22 1.33 13.26 20.26
C LEU A 22 -0.10 13.75 20.51
N SER A 23 -1.10 13.11 19.92
CA SER A 23 -2.50 13.44 20.15
C SER A 23 -2.98 12.98 21.53
N GLN A 24 -3.75 13.83 22.22
CA GLN A 24 -4.38 13.46 23.50
C GLN A 24 -5.62 12.58 23.32
N SER A 25 -6.32 12.76 22.20
CA SER A 25 -7.49 11.99 21.80
C SER A 25 -7.52 11.85 20.27
N LEU A 26 -8.25 10.86 19.78
CA LEU A 26 -8.41 10.58 18.35
C LEU A 26 -9.90 10.64 17.97
N PRO A 27 -10.26 11.30 16.85
CA PRO A 27 -11.57 11.18 16.24
C PRO A 27 -11.96 9.72 15.94
N GLY A 28 -13.26 9.48 15.73
CA GLY A 28 -13.76 8.17 15.34
C GLY A 28 -13.13 7.65 14.03
N SER A 29 -13.09 6.33 13.87
CA SER A 29 -12.52 5.68 12.69
C SER A 29 -13.36 4.48 12.25
N SER A 30 -13.37 4.21 10.95
CA SER A 30 -13.95 2.99 10.38
C SER A 30 -13.07 1.76 10.58
N TYR A 31 -11.82 1.93 11.03
CA TYR A 31 -10.94 0.80 11.33
C TYR A 31 -11.45 0.05 12.56
N ILE A 32 -12.05 -1.12 12.32
CA ILE A 32 -12.83 -1.90 13.31
C ILE A 32 -12.06 -2.19 14.60
N PRO A 33 -10.78 -2.63 14.58
CA PRO A 33 -10.04 -2.87 15.82
C PRO A 33 -9.87 -1.63 16.71
N GLY A 34 -9.99 -0.43 16.13
CA GLY A 34 -9.82 0.86 16.81
C GLY A 34 -8.41 1.45 16.64
N LEU A 35 -8.23 2.65 17.19
CA LEU A 35 -6.97 3.40 17.10
C LEU A 35 -6.38 3.64 18.50
N TYR A 36 -5.08 3.89 18.57
CA TYR A 36 -4.41 4.45 19.75
C TYR A 36 -3.42 5.55 19.35
N PRO A 37 -3.22 6.58 20.19
CA PRO A 37 -2.22 7.62 19.92
C PRO A 37 -0.80 7.05 19.91
N ALA A 38 -0.03 7.34 18.87
CA ALA A 38 1.37 6.91 18.76
C ALA A 38 2.22 7.93 17.99
N PRO A 39 3.53 8.06 18.29
CA PRO A 39 4.41 9.03 17.63
C PRO A 39 4.78 8.58 16.21
N LEU A 40 3.89 8.78 15.22
CA LEU A 40 4.12 8.33 13.83
C LEU A 40 5.40 8.93 13.19
N TYR A 41 5.87 10.07 13.71
CA TYR A 41 7.13 10.71 13.32
C TYR A 41 8.39 9.93 13.70
N GLU A 42 8.30 8.98 14.62
CA GLU A 42 9.37 8.03 14.97
C GLU A 42 9.25 6.73 14.17
N LEU A 43 8.04 6.39 13.71
CA LEU A 43 7.75 5.14 13.01
C LEU A 43 8.05 5.19 11.51
N LEU A 44 7.96 6.38 10.92
CA LEU A 44 8.22 6.61 9.51
C LEU A 44 9.67 7.02 9.28
N PRO A 45 10.29 6.62 8.16
CA PRO A 45 11.58 7.18 7.76
C PRO A 45 11.50 8.73 7.70
N PRO A 46 12.49 9.47 8.24
CA PRO A 46 12.41 10.93 8.36
C PRO A 46 12.11 11.64 7.03
N ALA A 47 12.67 11.12 5.93
CA ALA A 47 12.47 11.65 4.59
C ALA A 47 11.04 11.47 4.06
N VAL A 48 10.33 10.42 4.49
CA VAL A 48 8.92 10.16 4.14
C VAL A 48 8.03 11.06 5.00
N TYR A 49 8.25 11.08 6.31
CA TYR A 49 7.48 11.90 7.24
C TYR A 49 7.50 13.38 6.86
N ARG A 50 8.69 13.95 6.57
CA ARG A 50 8.82 15.36 6.14
C ARG A 50 7.97 15.67 4.91
N ARG A 51 8.04 14.81 3.88
CA ARG A 51 7.29 15.01 2.62
C ARG A 51 5.78 14.89 2.82
N LEU A 52 5.33 13.95 3.64
CA LEU A 52 3.91 13.80 3.96
C LEU A 52 3.36 15.05 4.64
N ARG A 53 4.08 15.63 5.60
CA ARG A 53 3.65 16.89 6.26
C ARG A 53 3.49 18.04 5.27
N GLU A 54 4.46 18.21 4.37
CA GLU A 54 4.42 19.24 3.33
C GLU A 54 3.23 19.00 2.38
N GLY A 55 3.02 17.76 1.94
CA GLY A 55 1.89 17.37 1.09
C GLY A 55 0.53 17.63 1.75
N VAL A 56 0.37 17.30 3.03
CA VAL A 56 -0.86 17.59 3.79
C VAL A 56 -1.11 19.11 3.89
N ARG A 57 -0.08 19.91 4.18
CA ARG A 57 -0.21 21.39 4.21
C ARG A 57 -0.60 21.96 2.85
N GLU A 58 -0.08 21.39 1.78
CA GLU A 58 -0.44 21.78 0.41
C GLU A 58 -1.89 21.41 0.08
N PHE A 59 -2.34 20.22 0.47
CA PHE A 59 -3.74 19.81 0.32
C PHE A 59 -4.69 20.69 1.14
N GLY A 60 -4.30 21.11 2.35
CA GLY A 60 -5.09 22.08 3.13
C GLY A 60 -5.30 23.42 2.41
N ARG A 61 -4.32 23.87 1.61
CA ARG A 61 -4.44 25.09 0.79
C ARG A 61 -5.32 24.89 -0.44
N LYS A 62 -5.28 23.70 -1.06
CA LYS A 62 -6.01 23.39 -2.30
C LYS A 62 -7.44 22.89 -2.07
N MET A 63 -7.71 22.26 -0.93
CA MET A 63 -8.96 21.61 -0.61
C MET A 63 -9.43 22.05 0.78
N LYS A 64 -10.38 22.98 0.81
CA LYS A 64 -10.96 23.49 2.04
C LYS A 64 -11.54 22.34 2.87
N GLY A 65 -11.13 22.27 4.14
CA GLY A 65 -11.55 21.22 5.07
C GLY A 65 -10.67 19.97 5.09
N TYR A 66 -9.70 19.85 4.17
CA TYR A 66 -8.78 18.69 4.17
C TYR A 66 -7.84 18.70 5.39
N PHE A 67 -7.37 19.88 5.81
CA PHE A 67 -6.56 20.05 7.01
C PHE A 67 -7.45 20.41 8.22
N THR A 68 -7.78 19.42 9.06
CA THR A 68 -8.72 19.54 10.18
C THR A 68 -8.32 18.66 11.37
N GLU A 69 -8.74 19.05 12.57
CA GLU A 69 -8.60 18.28 13.83
C GLU A 69 -9.49 17.02 13.85
N GLU A 70 -10.52 16.97 13.00
CA GLU A 70 -11.46 15.84 12.91
C GLU A 70 -10.91 14.66 12.09
N ALA A 71 -9.76 14.83 11.45
CA ALA A 71 -9.13 13.82 10.60
C ALA A 71 -8.03 13.06 11.35
N ASN A 72 -7.94 11.76 11.08
CA ASN A 72 -6.89 10.87 11.59
C ASN A 72 -5.86 10.55 10.49
N VAL A 73 -4.57 10.55 10.86
CA VAL A 73 -3.51 9.84 10.13
C VAL A 73 -3.31 8.51 10.85
N ILE A 74 -3.67 7.42 10.18
CA ILE A 74 -3.53 6.05 10.68
C ILE A 74 -2.18 5.52 10.18
N GLY A 75 -1.62 4.53 10.89
CA GLY A 75 -0.30 3.94 10.63
C GLY A 75 -0.02 3.47 9.20
N THR A 76 1.13 2.84 9.01
CA THR A 76 1.68 2.59 7.67
C THR A 76 0.83 1.65 6.81
N GLU A 77 0.38 2.15 5.65
CA GLU A 77 -0.07 1.33 4.53
C GLU A 77 1.15 0.76 3.80
N SER A 78 1.54 -0.47 4.12
CA SER A 78 2.81 -1.06 3.69
C SER A 78 2.73 -1.99 2.49
N ARG A 79 1.51 -2.33 2.03
CA ARG A 79 1.27 -3.32 0.97
C ARG A 79 0.54 -2.70 -0.22
N THR A 80 1.13 -1.64 -0.78
CA THR A 80 0.58 -0.93 -1.94
C THR A 80 0.89 -1.61 -3.28
N SER A 81 1.94 -2.41 -3.33
CA SER A 81 2.36 -3.23 -4.48
C SER A 81 3.34 -4.30 -4.02
N ALA A 82 3.63 -5.29 -4.88
CA ALA A 82 4.63 -6.29 -4.56
C ALA A 82 6.02 -5.67 -4.36
N PRO A 83 6.73 -6.01 -3.27
CA PRO A 83 8.09 -5.54 -3.02
C PRO A 83 9.14 -6.27 -3.88
N VAL A 84 8.70 -7.26 -4.67
CA VAL A 84 9.56 -8.10 -5.50
C VAL A 84 8.97 -8.22 -6.90
N ARG A 85 9.83 -8.53 -7.87
CA ARG A 85 9.42 -8.89 -9.22
C ARG A 85 10.05 -10.24 -9.57
N ILE A 86 9.20 -11.21 -9.89
CA ILE A 86 9.65 -12.53 -10.31
C ILE A 86 9.89 -12.46 -11.83
N PRO A 87 11.11 -12.73 -12.34
CA PRO A 87 11.41 -12.53 -13.75
C PRO A 87 10.60 -13.51 -14.62
N ARG A 88 10.13 -13.03 -15.76
CA ARG A 88 9.50 -13.85 -16.79
C ARG A 88 9.73 -13.19 -18.15
N ASN A 89 9.83 -14.01 -19.18
CA ASN A 89 9.89 -13.53 -20.56
C ASN A 89 8.59 -12.81 -20.92
N ARG A 90 8.70 -11.67 -21.60
CA ARG A 90 7.56 -10.79 -21.88
C ARG A 90 6.54 -11.40 -22.84
N GLU A 91 6.97 -12.26 -23.76
CA GLU A 91 6.12 -12.83 -24.81
C GLU A 91 5.51 -14.16 -24.37
N THR A 92 6.33 -15.02 -23.76
CA THR A 92 5.89 -16.34 -23.30
C THR A 92 5.30 -16.31 -21.90
N CYS A 93 5.46 -15.21 -21.15
CA CYS A 93 5.06 -15.08 -19.74
C CYS A 93 5.69 -16.14 -18.80
N MET A 94 6.67 -16.91 -19.27
CA MET A 94 7.31 -18.00 -18.53
C MET A 94 8.61 -17.50 -17.90
N HIS A 95 8.95 -18.01 -16.72
CA HIS A 95 10.24 -17.76 -16.08
C HIS A 95 11.38 -18.22 -17.00
N GLU A 96 12.44 -17.42 -17.10
CA GLU A 96 13.53 -17.66 -18.07
C GLU A 96 14.33 -18.91 -17.71
N ASP A 97 14.60 -19.12 -16.42
CA ASP A 97 15.39 -20.28 -15.94
C ASP A 97 14.57 -21.50 -15.49
N VAL A 98 13.23 -21.38 -15.40
CA VAL A 98 12.37 -22.42 -14.82
C VAL A 98 11.21 -22.73 -15.78
N PRO A 99 11.39 -23.68 -16.71
CA PRO A 99 10.35 -24.08 -17.64
C PRO A 99 9.09 -24.55 -16.91
N GLY A 100 7.93 -24.10 -17.36
CA GLY A 100 6.64 -24.41 -16.75
C GLY A 100 6.23 -23.51 -15.58
N LEU A 101 7.09 -22.60 -15.12
CA LEU A 101 6.73 -21.58 -14.13
C LEU A 101 6.24 -20.30 -14.82
N PHE A 102 5.03 -19.85 -14.50
CA PHE A 102 4.42 -18.63 -15.05
C PHE A 102 4.05 -17.64 -13.94
N PRO A 103 4.96 -16.74 -13.53
CA PRO A 103 4.66 -15.73 -12.53
C PRO A 103 3.57 -14.78 -13.05
N ALA A 104 2.55 -14.47 -12.24
CA ALA A 104 1.39 -13.68 -12.65
C ALA A 104 0.86 -12.74 -11.55
N GLY A 105 0.16 -11.70 -11.98
CA GLY A 105 -0.57 -10.78 -11.11
C GLY A 105 0.31 -9.88 -10.25
N GLU A 106 -0.31 -9.35 -9.20
CA GLU A 106 0.35 -8.38 -8.30
C GLU A 106 1.49 -9.04 -7.53
N GLY A 107 1.28 -10.25 -6.99
CA GLY A 107 2.30 -10.97 -6.22
C GLY A 107 3.60 -11.23 -6.99
N ALA A 108 3.54 -11.35 -8.32
CA ALA A 108 4.71 -11.50 -9.18
C ALA A 108 5.32 -10.16 -9.66
N GLY A 109 4.65 -9.02 -9.40
CA GLY A 109 5.09 -7.69 -9.82
C GLY A 109 4.71 -7.31 -11.27
N TYR A 110 3.61 -7.86 -11.79
CA TYR A 110 3.11 -7.55 -13.15
C TYR A 110 1.73 -6.86 -13.18
N ALA A 111 1.12 -6.65 -12.02
CA ALA A 111 -0.13 -5.92 -11.88
C ALA A 111 -0.12 -5.07 -10.60
N GLY A 112 -1.06 -4.12 -10.50
CA GLY A 112 -1.19 -3.22 -9.33
C GLY A 112 -2.63 -2.95 -8.93
N GLY A 113 -3.56 -3.82 -9.33
CA GLY A 113 -4.99 -3.68 -9.05
C GLY A 113 -5.82 -4.72 -9.80
N ILE A 114 -7.09 -4.84 -9.41
CA ILE A 114 -8.00 -5.92 -9.83
C ILE A 114 -8.03 -6.11 -11.35
N ILE A 115 -8.28 -5.05 -12.11
CA ILE A 115 -8.39 -5.12 -13.58
C ILE A 115 -7.05 -5.53 -14.21
N SER A 116 -5.95 -4.91 -13.79
CA SER A 116 -4.62 -5.25 -14.32
C SER A 116 -4.21 -6.69 -13.99
N ALA A 117 -4.55 -7.20 -12.81
CA ALA A 117 -4.27 -8.58 -12.42
C ALA A 117 -5.11 -9.57 -13.23
N ALA A 118 -6.37 -9.26 -13.49
CA ALA A 118 -7.24 -10.07 -14.34
C ALA A 118 -6.72 -10.12 -15.79
N MET A 119 -6.32 -8.98 -16.36
CA MET A 119 -5.73 -8.92 -17.70
C MET A 119 -4.42 -9.71 -17.78
N ASP A 120 -3.55 -9.57 -16.78
CA ASP A 120 -2.32 -10.35 -16.69
C ASP A 120 -2.61 -11.86 -16.63
N GLY A 121 -3.57 -12.25 -15.80
CA GLY A 121 -4.02 -13.64 -15.68
C GLY A 121 -4.52 -14.23 -17.00
N GLN A 122 -5.28 -13.47 -17.79
CA GLN A 122 -5.72 -13.92 -19.12
C GLN A 122 -4.54 -14.14 -20.08
N ASN A 123 -3.56 -13.24 -20.08
CA ASN A 123 -2.37 -13.36 -20.92
C ASN A 123 -1.52 -14.57 -20.53
N VAL A 124 -1.34 -14.78 -19.22
CA VAL A 124 -0.63 -15.93 -18.68
C VAL A 124 -1.36 -17.23 -19.00
N ALA A 125 -2.68 -17.28 -18.84
CA ALA A 125 -3.47 -18.47 -19.17
C ALA A 125 -3.32 -18.88 -20.65
N ARG A 126 -3.37 -17.90 -21.58
CA ARG A 126 -3.11 -18.16 -23.01
C ARG A 126 -1.69 -18.67 -23.25
N ALA A 127 -0.71 -18.14 -22.52
CA ALA A 127 0.68 -18.57 -22.66
C ALA A 127 0.91 -19.99 -22.13
N VAL A 128 0.27 -20.35 -21.01
CA VAL A 128 0.22 -21.71 -20.49
C VAL A 128 -0.40 -22.64 -21.53
N GLY A 129 -1.54 -22.26 -22.13
CA GLY A 129 -2.17 -23.04 -23.21
C GLY A 129 -1.23 -23.35 -24.37
N ARG A 130 -0.51 -22.34 -24.88
CA ARG A 130 0.54 -22.52 -25.90
C ARG A 130 1.65 -23.47 -25.45
N PHE A 131 2.08 -23.39 -24.20
CA PHE A 131 3.16 -24.23 -23.66
C PHE A 131 2.75 -25.70 -23.52
N VAL A 132 1.52 -25.98 -23.09
CA VAL A 132 1.03 -27.37 -22.90
C VAL A 132 0.38 -27.97 -24.15
N GLY A 133 0.31 -27.22 -25.26
CA GLY A 133 -0.28 -27.68 -26.52
C GLY A 133 -1.81 -27.73 -26.53
N VAL A 134 -2.48 -26.95 -25.68
CA VAL A 134 -3.94 -26.80 -25.65
C VAL A 134 -4.30 -25.44 -26.24
N GLU A 135 -4.84 -25.41 -27.46
CA GLU A 135 -5.36 -24.18 -28.07
C GLU A 135 -6.69 -23.81 -27.38
N CYS A 136 -6.80 -22.55 -26.92
CA CYS A 136 -8.03 -21.93 -26.42
C CYS A 136 -8.47 -20.82 -27.37
#